data_AF-A0A229XIG9-F1
#
_entry.id   AF-A0A229XIG9-F1
#
_cell.length_a   1.000
_cell.length_b   1.000
_cell.length_c   1.000
_cell.angle_alpha   90.00
_cell.angle_beta   90.00
_cell.angle_gamma   90.00
#
_symmetry.space_group_name_H-M   'P 1'
#
loop_
_entity.id
_entity.type
_entity.pdbx_description
1 polymer ?
#
loop_
_entity_poly.entity_id
_entity_poly.type
_entity_poly.pdbx_seq_one_letter_code
_entity_poly.pdbx_strand_id
1 'polypeptide(L)'
;MSAAQPNEAEKNIEIWKVKKLIKRLEAARGNGTSMISLIIPPKDQVSRAAKMLAEEFGTASNIKSRVNRLSVLSAITSTQQRLKLYNKVPPNGLVIYCGEIITSEGKERKINIDFEPFKPINTSLYLCDNKFHTEALSELLESDQKFGFIVMDGNGALFGTLSGNTREVIQKLSVDLPKKHGRGGQSALRFARLREEKRHNYVRKIAELAVQNFITNDKVNVAGLILAGSADFKNDLNQSDMFDQRLQAKVIKVVDVSYGGENGFNQAIELSSETLSNVKFVQEKKLIGQYFQEISQDTGKVCYGIDDTLKALELGAAETLIVYENLDVTRYVLKTSSGSEVIVHATKAQEENRELFTDKETGTEMEVVEQTSFLEWLAENYKDFGATLEFVSDKSSEGNQFVKGFGGIGALLRYKVNFEQLADLDDEDEFYDESEDGRPEVPNVDLLTARPVIREGGFHGDPMATLARTALWSGQNSIKLLRGPSKLRNMVTEGT
;
A
#
# COMPACT_ATOMS: atom_id res chain seq x y z
N MET A 1 21.04 -1.11 18.34
CA MET A 1 20.66 -0.75 16.96
C MET A 1 19.15 -0.72 16.91
N SER A 2 18.55 0.47 16.90
CA SER A 2 17.10 0.63 16.80
C SER A 2 16.68 0.28 15.38
N ALA A 3 15.87 -0.77 15.22
CA ALA A 3 15.23 -1.09 13.95
C ALA A 3 14.52 0.17 13.43
N ALA A 4 14.85 0.58 12.21
CA ALA A 4 14.13 1.64 11.53
C ALA A 4 12.64 1.28 11.54
N GLN A 5 11.77 2.23 11.88
CA GLN A 5 10.33 1.96 11.84
C GLN A 5 9.95 1.50 10.42
N PRO A 6 9.27 0.36 10.27
CA PRO A 6 8.88 -0.12 8.95
C PRO A 6 8.01 0.93 8.27
N ASN A 7 8.26 1.15 6.98
CA ASN A 7 7.48 2.07 6.16
C ASN A 7 6.01 1.61 6.14
N GLU A 8 5.07 2.55 6.02
CA GLU A 8 3.63 2.24 6.00
C GLU A 8 3.28 1.25 4.87
N ALA A 9 3.95 1.38 3.72
CA ALA A 9 3.91 0.44 2.60
C ALA A 9 4.35 -0.98 3.00
N GLU A 10 5.46 -1.12 3.74
CA GLU A 10 5.97 -2.44 4.17
C GLU A 10 5.00 -3.15 5.10
N LYS A 11 4.38 -2.39 6.03
CA LYS A 11 3.32 -2.92 6.89
C LYS A 11 2.12 -3.40 6.06
N ASN A 12 1.73 -2.66 5.03
CA ASN A 12 0.64 -3.05 4.13
C ASN A 12 0.97 -4.36 3.39
N ILE A 13 2.23 -4.55 2.99
CA ILE A 13 2.70 -5.79 2.35
C ILE A 13 2.64 -6.96 3.34
N GLU A 14 3.10 -6.80 4.58
CA GLU A 14 2.98 -7.84 5.62
C GLU A 14 1.53 -8.20 5.90
N ILE A 15 0.65 -7.20 6.02
CA ILE A 15 -0.80 -7.38 6.18
C ILE A 15 -1.37 -8.16 4.98
N TRP A 16 -0.95 -7.83 3.76
CA TRP A 16 -1.38 -8.54 2.56
C TRP A 16 -0.91 -10.01 2.56
N LYS A 17 0.35 -10.29 2.93
CA LYS A 17 0.88 -11.66 3.07
C LYS A 17 0.05 -12.47 4.07
N VAL A 18 -0.26 -11.89 5.23
CA VAL A 18 -1.10 -12.55 6.25
C VAL A 18 -2.54 -12.73 5.74
N LYS A 19 -3.14 -11.76 5.06
CA LYS A 19 -4.49 -11.87 4.46
C LYS A 19 -4.54 -13.01 3.43
N LYS A 20 -3.53 -13.13 2.57
CA LYS A 20 -3.41 -14.22 1.60
C LYS A 20 -3.23 -15.57 2.31
N LEU A 21 -2.43 -15.61 3.36
CA LEU A 21 -2.22 -16.80 4.19
C LEU A 21 -3.53 -17.26 4.85
N ILE A 22 -4.29 -16.35 5.45
CA ILE A 22 -5.62 -16.65 6.04
C ILE A 22 -6.54 -17.23 4.97
N LYS A 23 -6.62 -16.61 3.79
CA LYS A 23 -7.44 -17.14 2.68
C LYS A 23 -7.02 -18.55 2.26
N ARG A 24 -5.72 -18.85 2.25
CA ARG A 24 -5.19 -20.21 1.99
C ARG A 24 -5.56 -21.19 3.12
N LEU A 25 -5.45 -20.77 4.37
CA LEU A 25 -5.76 -21.59 5.56
C LEU A 25 -7.27 -21.87 5.70
N GLU A 26 -8.14 -20.92 5.35
CA GLU A 26 -9.60 -21.10 5.38
C GLU A 26 -10.11 -22.00 4.25
N ALA A 27 -9.46 -21.96 3.08
CA ALA A 27 -9.77 -22.85 1.96
C ALA A 27 -9.32 -24.30 2.22
N ALA A 28 -8.26 -24.48 3.02
CA ALA A 28 -7.77 -25.78 3.42
C ALA A 28 -8.78 -26.52 4.32
N ARG A 29 -9.21 -27.71 3.89
CA ARG A 29 -10.03 -28.62 4.69
C ARG A 29 -9.33 -29.97 4.84
N GLY A 30 -9.33 -30.48 6.06
CA GLY A 30 -8.81 -31.80 6.40
C GLY A 30 -9.92 -32.86 6.43
N ASN A 31 -9.56 -34.12 6.17
CA ASN A 31 -10.44 -35.27 6.40
C ASN A 31 -10.32 -35.73 7.85
N GLY A 32 -11.12 -35.13 8.74
CA GLY A 32 -11.17 -35.48 10.17
C GLY A 32 -10.62 -34.37 11.07
N THR A 33 -10.32 -34.70 12.33
CA THR A 33 -9.87 -33.75 13.35
C THR A 33 -8.35 -33.70 13.41
N SER A 34 -7.68 -33.34 12.33
CA SER A 34 -6.21 -33.36 12.22
C SER A 34 -5.58 -31.98 12.05
N MET A 35 -6.38 -30.91 12.14
CA MET A 35 -5.93 -29.54 11.91
C MET A 35 -5.73 -28.85 13.26
N ILE A 36 -4.47 -28.59 13.61
CA ILE A 36 -4.09 -27.92 14.84
C ILE A 36 -3.88 -26.43 14.56
N SER A 37 -4.60 -25.60 15.30
CA SER A 37 -4.39 -24.16 15.39
C SER A 37 -3.86 -23.84 16.78
N LEU A 38 -2.62 -23.34 16.87
CA LEU A 38 -1.97 -22.98 18.13
C LEU A 38 -1.50 -21.51 18.08
N ILE A 39 -2.01 -20.70 19.01
CA ILE A 39 -1.65 -19.30 19.17
C ILE A 39 -1.14 -19.09 20.60
N ILE A 40 0.07 -18.56 20.69
CA ILE A 40 0.76 -18.29 21.95
C ILE A 40 0.95 -16.77 22.09
N PRO A 41 0.37 -16.15 23.13
CA PRO A 41 0.49 -14.71 23.32
C PRO A 41 1.93 -14.33 23.74
N PRO A 42 2.33 -13.07 23.51
CA PRO A 42 3.64 -12.62 23.93
C PRO A 42 3.73 -12.66 25.46
N LYS A 43 4.94 -12.90 25.98
CA LYS A 43 5.26 -13.11 27.40
C LYS A 43 4.91 -14.49 27.97
N ASP A 44 4.15 -15.35 27.27
CA ASP A 44 3.99 -16.74 27.71
C ASP A 44 5.27 -17.55 27.46
N GLN A 45 5.38 -18.69 28.14
CA GLN A 45 6.54 -19.58 28.03
C GLN A 45 6.28 -20.71 27.03
N VAL A 46 7.24 -20.95 26.13
CA VAL A 46 7.21 -22.07 25.17
C VAL A 46 7.06 -23.42 25.88
N SER A 47 7.69 -23.57 27.05
CA SER A 47 7.63 -24.78 27.88
C SER A 47 6.20 -25.15 28.29
N ARG A 48 5.33 -24.16 28.54
CA ARG A 48 3.93 -24.38 28.90
C ARG A 48 3.15 -24.98 27.73
N ALA A 49 3.32 -24.43 26.54
CA ALA A 49 2.71 -24.96 25.32
C ALA A 49 3.26 -26.36 24.97
N ALA A 50 4.56 -26.59 25.15
CA ALA A 50 5.17 -27.91 24.94
C ALA A 50 4.61 -28.97 25.91
N LYS A 51 4.39 -28.61 27.17
CA LYS A 51 3.77 -29.50 28.16
C LYS A 51 2.32 -29.82 27.78
N MET A 52 1.53 -28.81 27.40
CA MET A 52 0.16 -29.00 26.93
C MET A 52 0.11 -29.97 25.73
N LEU A 53 0.94 -29.75 24.71
CA LEU A 53 1.02 -30.65 23.55
C LEU A 53 1.43 -32.09 23.93
N ALA A 54 2.23 -32.29 24.97
CA ALA A 54 2.60 -33.61 25.45
C ALA A 54 1.43 -34.32 26.17
N GLU A 55 0.65 -33.58 26.94
CA GLU A 55 -0.58 -34.08 27.57
C GLU A 55 -1.62 -34.47 26.50
N GLU A 56 -1.82 -33.62 25.49
CA GLU A 56 -2.71 -33.86 24.35
C GLU A 56 -2.26 -35.04 23.47
N PHE A 57 -0.96 -35.27 23.33
CA PHE A 57 -0.43 -36.48 22.68
C PHE A 57 -0.82 -37.75 23.44
N GLY A 58 -0.76 -37.70 24.78
CA GLY A 58 -1.16 -38.80 25.65
C GLY A 58 -2.66 -39.10 25.57
N THR A 59 -3.51 -38.06 25.56
CA THR A 59 -4.97 -38.23 25.43
C THR A 59 -5.35 -38.74 24.04
N ALA A 60 -4.75 -38.22 22.98
CA ALA A 60 -4.98 -38.64 21.59
C ALA A 60 -4.64 -40.12 21.34
N SER A 61 -3.72 -40.71 22.12
CA SER A 61 -3.37 -42.13 22.03
C SER A 61 -4.54 -43.07 22.37
N ASN A 62 -5.52 -42.58 23.13
CA ASN A 62 -6.73 -43.33 23.52
C ASN A 62 -7.84 -43.30 22.45
N ILE A 63 -7.65 -42.60 21.33
CA ILE A 63 -8.64 -42.56 20.23
C ILE A 63 -8.81 -43.98 19.65
N LYS A 64 -10.07 -44.44 19.56
CA LYS A 64 -10.40 -45.79 19.09
C LYS A 64 -10.18 -45.98 17.58
N SER A 65 -10.50 -44.95 16.78
CA SER A 65 -10.32 -45.00 15.33
C SER A 65 -8.82 -44.98 15.00
N ARG A 66 -8.31 -46.05 14.40
CA ARG A 66 -6.88 -46.18 14.05
C ARG A 66 -6.40 -45.05 13.15
N VAL A 67 -7.19 -44.72 12.11
CA VAL A 67 -6.84 -43.69 11.13
C VAL A 67 -6.82 -42.31 11.78
N ASN A 68 -7.91 -41.92 12.47
CA ASN A 68 -7.98 -40.61 13.13
C ASN A 68 -6.91 -40.45 14.20
N ARG A 69 -6.62 -41.52 14.96
CA ARG A 69 -5.55 -41.51 15.96
C ARG A 69 -4.19 -41.21 15.33
N LEU A 70 -3.84 -41.88 14.22
CA LEU A 70 -2.56 -41.66 13.55
C LEU A 70 -2.43 -40.24 13.01
N SER A 71 -3.50 -39.70 12.41
CA SER A 71 -3.51 -38.32 11.89
C SER A 71 -3.34 -37.29 13.01
N VAL A 72 -4.08 -37.42 14.13
CA VAL A 72 -3.94 -36.52 15.30
C VAL A 72 -2.54 -36.60 15.89
N LEU A 73 -2.01 -37.82 16.12
CA LEU A 73 -0.66 -37.99 16.68
C LEU A 73 0.42 -37.41 15.75
N SER A 74 0.27 -37.56 14.43
CA SER A 74 1.21 -36.98 13.46
C SER A 74 1.15 -35.45 13.45
N ALA A 75 -0.04 -34.86 13.53
CA ALA A 75 -0.21 -33.41 13.62
C ALA A 75 0.43 -32.85 14.90
N ILE A 76 0.14 -33.44 16.07
CA ILE A 76 0.72 -33.00 17.36
C ILE A 76 2.26 -33.13 17.33
N THR A 77 2.79 -34.23 16.78
CA THR A 77 4.23 -34.43 16.65
C THR A 77 4.86 -33.34 15.77
N SER A 78 4.19 -32.96 14.68
CA SER A 78 4.66 -31.90 13.78
C SER A 78 4.66 -30.53 14.47
N THR A 79 3.60 -30.20 15.22
CA THR A 79 3.52 -28.98 16.03
C THR A 79 4.62 -28.93 17.09
N GLN A 80 4.87 -30.04 17.79
CA GLN A 80 5.96 -30.13 18.78
C GLN A 80 7.34 -29.93 18.15
N GLN A 81 7.57 -30.47 16.95
CA GLN A 81 8.83 -30.29 16.23
C GLN A 81 9.05 -28.83 15.80
N ARG A 82 7.99 -28.14 15.35
CA ARG A 82 8.05 -26.70 15.05
C ARG A 82 8.29 -25.87 16.31
N LEU A 83 7.58 -26.16 17.39
CA LEU A 83 7.73 -25.43 18.65
C LEU A 83 9.16 -25.50 19.21
N LYS A 84 9.88 -26.61 18.98
CA LYS A 84 11.30 -26.77 19.37
C LYS A 84 12.27 -25.83 18.65
N LEU A 85 11.90 -25.27 17.49
CA LEU A 85 12.73 -24.28 16.80
C LEU A 85 12.79 -22.95 17.57
N TYR A 86 11.81 -22.68 18.43
CA TYR A 86 11.70 -21.45 19.20
C TYR A 86 12.17 -21.65 20.65
N ASN A 87 13.28 -21.02 21.01
CA ASN A 87 13.74 -21.01 22.41
C ASN A 87 12.85 -20.15 23.33
N LYS A 88 12.25 -19.09 22.77
CA LYS A 88 11.37 -18.15 23.47
C LYS A 88 10.27 -17.67 22.51
N VAL A 89 9.10 -17.36 23.06
CA VAL A 89 8.02 -16.72 22.29
C VAL A 89 8.50 -15.35 21.78
N PRO A 90 8.40 -15.07 20.47
CA PRO A 90 8.73 -13.76 19.90
C PRO A 90 7.91 -12.61 20.52
N PRO A 91 8.35 -11.34 20.38
CA PRO A 91 7.74 -10.21 21.06
C PRO A 91 6.28 -9.95 20.69
N ASN A 92 5.83 -10.34 19.48
CA ASN A 92 4.43 -10.19 19.07
C ASN A 92 3.58 -11.46 19.29
N GLY A 93 4.17 -12.54 19.80
CA GLY A 93 3.52 -13.84 19.94
C GLY A 93 3.98 -14.84 18.88
N LEU A 94 3.39 -16.04 18.90
CA LEU A 94 3.71 -17.11 17.97
C LEU A 94 2.43 -17.78 17.48
N VAL A 95 2.30 -17.96 16.17
CA VAL A 95 1.18 -18.66 15.54
C VAL A 95 1.72 -19.89 14.81
N ILE A 96 1.13 -21.05 15.08
CA ILE A 96 1.49 -22.32 14.46
C ILE A 96 0.22 -22.98 13.92
N TYR A 97 0.22 -23.27 12.62
CA TYR A 97 -0.78 -24.09 11.94
C TYR A 97 -0.13 -25.37 11.44
N CYS A 98 -0.61 -26.51 11.93
CA CYS A 98 -0.11 -27.83 11.55
C CYS A 98 -1.28 -28.74 11.21
N GLY A 99 -1.20 -29.48 10.11
CA GLY A 99 -2.23 -30.43 9.73
C GLY A 99 -1.98 -31.10 8.40
N GLU A 100 -2.82 -32.06 8.05
CA GLU A 100 -2.77 -32.77 6.77
C GLU A 100 -3.98 -32.34 5.94
N ILE A 101 -3.73 -31.74 4.78
CA ILE A 101 -4.77 -31.31 3.86
C ILE A 101 -4.81 -32.20 2.62
N ILE A 102 -5.97 -32.26 2.00
CA ILE A 102 -6.13 -32.94 0.71
C ILE A 102 -6.01 -31.87 -0.37
N THR A 103 -5.03 -32.06 -1.25
CA THR A 103 -4.87 -31.23 -2.45
C THR A 103 -5.92 -31.58 -3.50
N SER A 104 -6.14 -30.72 -4.49
CA SER A 104 -7.06 -30.96 -5.61
C SER A 104 -6.76 -32.26 -6.38
N GLU A 105 -5.52 -32.74 -6.33
CA GLU A 105 -5.10 -34.03 -6.92
C GLU A 105 -5.46 -35.26 -6.05
N GLY A 106 -6.14 -35.07 -4.92
CA GLY A 106 -6.48 -36.14 -3.98
C GLY A 106 -5.28 -36.66 -3.17
N LYS A 107 -4.10 -36.05 -3.29
CA LYS A 107 -2.92 -36.38 -2.48
C LYS A 107 -2.95 -35.64 -1.14
N GLU A 108 -2.60 -36.35 -0.08
CA GLU A 108 -2.43 -35.79 1.26
C GLU A 108 -1.11 -35.01 1.35
N ARG A 109 -1.19 -33.73 1.68
CA ARG A 109 -0.02 -32.85 1.90
C ARG A 109 -0.02 -32.36 3.33
N LYS A 110 1.12 -32.53 4.02
CA LYS A 110 1.33 -31.97 5.35
C LYS A 110 1.60 -30.47 5.23
N ILE A 111 0.82 -29.64 5.93
CA ILE A 111 1.04 -28.21 6.09
C ILE A 111 1.60 -27.97 7.47
N ASN A 112 2.75 -27.30 7.52
CA ASN A 112 3.37 -26.80 8.74
C ASN A 112 3.76 -25.35 8.49
N ILE A 113 3.03 -24.42 9.10
CA ILE A 113 3.25 -22.99 8.97
C ILE A 113 3.45 -22.43 10.37
N ASP A 114 4.59 -21.77 10.59
CA ASP A 114 4.90 -21.06 11.82
C ASP A 114 5.42 -19.67 11.48
N PHE A 115 4.87 -18.64 12.13
CA PHE A 115 5.29 -17.26 11.92
C PHE A 115 5.00 -16.38 13.15
N GLU A 116 5.72 -15.27 13.24
CA GLU A 116 5.44 -14.19 14.19
C GLU A 116 4.45 -13.20 13.56
N PRO A 117 3.33 -12.86 14.21
CA PRO A 117 2.38 -11.87 13.70
C PRO A 117 2.96 -10.44 13.75
N PHE A 118 2.50 -9.57 12.86
CA PHE A 118 2.95 -8.17 12.77
C PHE A 118 2.45 -7.28 13.94
N LYS A 119 1.45 -7.76 14.69
CA LYS A 119 0.90 -7.12 15.89
C LYS A 119 0.88 -8.11 17.07
N PRO A 120 1.14 -7.66 18.30
CA PRO A 120 1.00 -8.47 19.50
C PRO A 120 -0.40 -9.08 19.66
N ILE A 121 -0.48 -10.39 19.82
CA ILE A 121 -1.75 -11.12 20.04
C ILE A 121 -1.96 -11.41 21.52
N ASN A 122 -3.07 -10.97 22.12
CA ASN A 122 -3.36 -11.26 23.53
C ASN A 122 -4.13 -12.58 23.76
N THR A 123 -4.67 -13.19 22.70
CA THR A 123 -5.44 -14.43 22.79
C THR A 123 -4.52 -15.66 22.78
N SER A 124 -4.75 -16.59 23.70
CA SER A 124 -4.17 -17.94 23.62
C SER A 124 -5.23 -18.90 23.09
N LEU A 125 -4.89 -19.68 22.07
CA LEU A 125 -5.81 -20.61 21.42
C LEU A 125 -5.09 -21.92 21.12
N TYR A 126 -5.71 -23.04 21.48
CA TYR A 126 -5.32 -24.37 21.05
C TYR A 126 -6.60 -25.12 20.67
N LEU A 127 -6.73 -25.46 19.38
CA LEU A 127 -7.88 -26.19 18.85
C LEU A 127 -7.40 -27.23 17.84
N CYS A 128 -8.03 -28.41 17.89
CA CYS A 128 -7.86 -29.48 16.93
C CYS A 128 -9.22 -29.76 16.28
N ASP A 129 -9.38 -29.35 15.02
CA ASP A 129 -10.63 -29.49 14.27
C ASP A 129 -10.36 -29.97 12.84
N ASN A 130 -11.38 -29.97 11.97
CA ASN A 130 -11.27 -30.26 10.53
C ASN A 130 -10.88 -29.05 9.67
N LYS A 131 -10.81 -27.87 10.27
CA LYS A 131 -10.44 -26.59 9.65
C LYS A 131 -9.44 -25.85 10.54
N PHE A 132 -8.70 -24.92 9.94
CA PHE A 132 -7.89 -23.98 10.71
C PHE A 132 -8.75 -22.84 11.27
N HIS A 133 -8.46 -22.46 12.51
CA HIS A 133 -9.09 -21.34 13.20
C HIS A 133 -8.23 -20.09 13.02
N THR A 134 -8.72 -19.19 12.15
CA THR A 134 -8.06 -17.93 11.77
C THR A 134 -8.71 -16.71 12.41
N GLU A 135 -9.72 -16.88 13.27
CA GLU A 135 -10.52 -15.77 13.80
C GLU A 135 -9.65 -14.72 14.52
N ALA A 136 -8.68 -15.20 15.33
CA ALA A 136 -7.74 -14.34 16.05
C ALA A 136 -6.77 -13.58 15.12
N LEU A 137 -6.46 -14.11 13.94
CA LEU A 137 -5.64 -13.40 12.95
C LEU A 137 -6.46 -12.37 12.16
N SER A 138 -7.71 -12.70 11.86
CA SER A 138 -8.63 -11.79 11.17
C SER A 138 -8.88 -10.52 11.98
N GLU A 139 -8.96 -10.62 13.31
CA GLU A 139 -9.05 -9.47 14.22
C GLU A 139 -7.82 -8.55 14.11
N LEU A 140 -6.62 -9.10 13.90
CA LEU A 140 -5.40 -8.27 13.76
C LEU A 140 -5.33 -7.53 12.42
N LEU A 141 -5.92 -8.14 11.38
CA LEU A 141 -6.04 -7.57 10.05
C LEU A 141 -7.03 -6.41 9.99
N GLU A 142 -7.94 -6.28 10.96
CA GLU A 142 -8.67 -5.04 11.15
C GLU A 142 -7.63 -3.94 11.42
N SER A 143 -7.46 -3.13 10.38
CA SER A 143 -6.37 -2.19 10.28
C SER A 143 -6.70 -0.98 11.11
N ASP A 144 -6.24 -0.99 12.34
CA ASP A 144 -6.42 0.17 13.19
C ASP A 144 -5.35 1.22 12.87
N GLN A 145 -5.58 1.98 11.80
CA GLN A 145 -4.95 3.28 11.69
C GLN A 145 -5.37 4.10 12.92
N LYS A 146 -4.39 4.60 13.66
CA LYS A 146 -4.65 5.41 14.84
C LYS A 146 -5.07 6.81 14.38
N PHE A 147 -6.30 7.18 14.66
CA PHE A 147 -6.85 8.51 14.38
C PHE A 147 -6.88 9.35 15.65
N GLY A 148 -6.50 10.62 15.55
CA GLY A 148 -6.58 11.58 16.63
C GLY A 148 -7.92 12.31 16.62
N PHE A 149 -8.44 12.60 17.80
CA PHE A 149 -9.63 13.41 17.99
C PHE A 149 -9.31 14.55 18.95
N ILE A 150 -9.67 15.77 18.55
CA ILE A 150 -9.65 16.95 19.39
C ILE A 150 -11.10 17.42 19.52
N VAL A 151 -11.69 17.21 20.68
CA VAL A 151 -13.04 17.69 20.98
C VAL A 151 -12.91 18.99 21.77
N MET A 152 -13.33 20.10 21.17
CA MET A 152 -13.32 21.44 21.78
C MET A 152 -14.73 21.84 22.20
N ASP A 153 -14.85 22.31 23.44
CA ASP A 153 -16.08 22.87 23.99
C ASP A 153 -15.78 24.11 24.84
N GLY A 154 -16.79 24.95 25.08
CA GLY A 154 -16.64 26.16 25.89
C GLY A 154 -16.24 25.89 27.36
N ASN A 155 -16.49 24.67 27.85
CA ASN A 155 -16.19 24.24 29.22
C ASN A 155 -14.89 23.41 29.32
N GLY A 156 -14.24 23.08 28.20
CA GLY A 156 -13.09 22.19 28.21
C GLY A 156 -12.78 21.55 26.86
N ALA A 157 -11.63 20.88 26.78
CA ALA A 157 -11.23 20.10 25.61
C ALA A 157 -10.82 18.68 26.00
N LEU A 158 -11.01 17.75 25.07
CA LEU A 158 -10.62 16.36 25.18
C LEU A 158 -9.74 15.98 23.99
N PHE A 159 -8.62 15.35 24.30
CA PHE A 159 -7.72 14.72 23.34
C PHE A 159 -7.88 13.21 23.46
N GLY A 160 -8.27 12.57 22.37
CA GLY A 160 -8.47 11.13 22.32
C GLY A 160 -7.90 10.54 21.06
N THR A 161 -7.73 9.23 21.07
CA THR A 161 -7.38 8.46 19.88
C THR A 161 -8.35 7.31 19.68
N LEU A 162 -8.63 7.01 18.42
CA LEU A 162 -9.37 5.85 18.00
C LEU A 162 -8.43 4.95 17.20
N SER A 163 -8.34 3.69 17.58
CA SER A 163 -7.59 2.66 16.89
C SER A 163 -8.58 1.52 16.68
N GLY A 164 -9.17 1.46 15.49
CA GLY A 164 -10.24 0.50 15.18
C GLY A 164 -11.46 0.70 16.06
N ASN A 165 -11.77 -0.32 16.85
CA ASN A 165 -12.85 -0.28 17.84
C ASN A 165 -12.37 0.18 19.23
N THR A 166 -11.05 0.32 19.44
CA THR A 166 -10.50 0.76 20.72
C THR A 166 -10.42 2.28 20.78
N ARG A 167 -11.08 2.87 21.79
CA ARG A 167 -11.01 4.30 22.08
C ARG A 167 -10.13 4.54 23.31
N GLU A 168 -9.25 5.52 23.22
CA GLU A 168 -8.37 5.93 24.32
C GLU A 168 -8.49 7.43 24.54
N VAL A 169 -8.78 7.86 25.77
CA VAL A 169 -8.75 9.28 26.14
C VAL A 169 -7.36 9.58 26.69
N ILE A 170 -6.58 10.38 25.96
CA ILE A 170 -5.20 10.72 26.32
C ILE A 170 -5.19 11.78 27.41
N GLN A 171 -5.91 12.88 27.17
CA GLN A 171 -5.90 14.03 28.05
C GLN A 171 -7.23 14.76 28.03
N LYS A 172 -7.67 15.19 29.22
CA LYS A 172 -8.83 16.06 29.40
C LYS A 172 -8.41 17.37 30.04
N LEU A 173 -8.98 18.46 29.55
CA LEU A 173 -8.77 19.81 30.04
C LEU A 173 -10.12 20.44 30.35
N SER A 174 -10.26 21.02 31.55
CA SER A 174 -11.42 21.85 31.91
C SER A 174 -11.02 23.32 31.86
N VAL A 175 -11.88 24.16 31.30
CA VAL A 175 -11.66 25.61 31.16
C VAL A 175 -12.95 26.36 31.45
N ASP A 176 -12.85 27.44 32.20
CA ASP A 176 -13.96 28.36 32.45
C ASP A 176 -13.77 29.64 31.63
N LEU A 177 -14.53 29.78 30.55
CA LEU A 177 -14.49 30.94 29.65
C LEU A 177 -15.55 31.98 30.05
N PRO A 178 -15.23 33.29 30.02
CA PRO A 178 -16.20 34.33 30.32
C PRO A 178 -17.40 34.28 29.35
N LYS A 179 -18.61 34.12 29.88
CA LYS A 179 -19.82 34.02 29.07
C LYS A 179 -20.15 35.36 28.38
N LYS A 180 -20.94 35.27 27.30
CA LYS A 180 -21.49 36.46 26.63
C LYS A 180 -22.53 37.09 27.56
N HIS A 181 -22.35 38.36 27.89
CA HIS A 181 -23.28 39.13 28.71
C HIS A 181 -23.69 40.40 27.97
N GLY A 182 -24.99 40.68 27.95
CA GLY A 182 -25.54 41.93 27.42
C GLY A 182 -25.60 43.07 28.43
N ARG A 183 -25.26 42.81 29.70
CA ARG A 183 -25.23 43.80 30.79
C ARG A 183 -23.80 44.32 30.95
N GLY A 184 -23.58 45.64 30.88
CA GLY A 184 -22.23 46.21 30.99
C GLY A 184 -22.09 47.71 30.73
N GLY A 185 -23.08 48.38 30.13
CA GLY A 185 -23.02 49.82 29.84
C GLY A 185 -21.72 50.20 29.10
N GLN A 186 -21.01 51.21 29.58
CA GLN A 186 -19.72 51.67 29.04
C GLN A 186 -18.61 50.60 29.10
N SER A 187 -18.69 49.65 30.03
CA SER A 187 -17.70 48.58 30.20
C SER A 187 -17.94 47.36 29.30
N ALA A 188 -19.02 47.35 28.50
CA ALA A 188 -19.37 46.21 27.65
C ALA A 188 -18.25 45.85 26.65
N LEU A 189 -17.59 46.85 26.06
CA LEU A 189 -16.49 46.64 25.11
C LEU A 189 -15.26 46.01 25.79
N ARG A 190 -14.95 46.41 27.03
CA ARG A 190 -13.86 45.82 27.81
C ARG A 190 -14.12 44.34 28.10
N PHE A 191 -15.35 43.98 28.50
CA PHE A 191 -15.71 42.58 28.74
C PHE A 191 -15.73 41.75 27.45
N ALA A 192 -16.05 42.36 26.30
CA ALA A 192 -15.92 41.71 25.01
C ALA A 192 -14.46 41.38 24.68
N ARG A 193 -13.55 42.36 24.82
CA ARG A 193 -12.11 42.15 24.60
C ARG A 193 -11.53 41.09 25.53
N LEU A 194 -11.84 41.14 26.83
CA LEU A 194 -11.34 40.15 27.79
C LEU A 194 -11.81 38.72 27.45
N ARG A 195 -13.03 38.58 26.91
CA ARG A 195 -13.55 37.30 26.45
C ARG A 195 -12.81 36.80 25.22
N GLU A 196 -12.59 37.65 24.23
CA GLU A 196 -11.81 37.30 23.02
C GLU A 196 -10.37 36.93 23.38
N GLU A 197 -9.73 37.67 24.28
CA GLU A 197 -8.40 37.37 24.77
C GLU A 197 -8.33 36.00 25.47
N LYS A 198 -9.31 35.68 26.33
CA LYS A 198 -9.39 34.36 26.98
C LYS A 198 -9.67 33.24 25.98
N ARG A 199 -10.50 33.47 24.96
CA ARG A 199 -10.74 32.50 23.88
C ARG A 199 -9.48 32.26 23.05
N HIS A 200 -8.75 33.31 22.69
CA HIS A 200 -7.49 33.19 21.95
C HIS A 200 -6.43 32.42 22.75
N ASN A 201 -6.30 32.70 24.04
CA ASN A 201 -5.40 31.96 24.93
C ASN A 201 -5.81 30.48 25.09
N TYR A 202 -7.12 30.19 25.06
CA TYR A 202 -7.62 28.83 25.09
C TYR A 202 -7.28 28.05 23.81
N VAL A 203 -7.48 28.65 22.63
CA VAL A 203 -7.08 28.06 21.34
C VAL A 203 -5.57 27.81 21.31
N ARG A 204 -4.76 28.78 21.76
CA ARG A 204 -3.30 28.62 21.87
C ARG A 204 -2.90 27.42 22.73
N LYS A 205 -3.49 27.31 23.92
CA LYS A 205 -3.20 26.21 24.85
C LYS A 205 -3.58 24.85 24.24
N ILE A 206 -4.68 24.79 23.49
CA ILE A 206 -5.09 23.54 22.80
C ILE A 206 -4.13 23.20 21.67
N ALA A 207 -3.70 24.18 20.88
CA ALA A 207 -2.73 23.96 19.81
C ALA A 207 -1.40 23.41 20.37
N GLU A 208 -0.90 23.97 21.48
CA GLU A 208 0.31 23.48 22.16
C GLU A 208 0.14 22.06 22.70
N LEU A 209 -1.00 21.75 23.32
CA LEU A 209 -1.30 20.39 23.82
C LEU A 209 -1.50 19.38 22.69
N ALA A 210 -2.02 19.81 21.54
CA ALA A 210 -2.14 18.96 20.36
C ALA A 210 -0.76 18.51 19.87
N VAL A 211 0.22 19.43 19.85
CA VAL A 211 1.61 19.11 19.52
C VAL A 211 2.20 18.11 20.52
N GLN A 212 2.01 18.33 21.82
CA GLN A 212 2.53 17.42 22.86
C GLN A 212 1.96 15.99 22.77
N ASN A 213 0.69 15.85 22.40
CA ASN A 213 0.01 14.55 22.38
C ASN A 213 0.11 13.83 21.02
N PHE A 214 0.08 14.57 19.91
CA PHE A 214 0.01 14.00 18.56
C PHE A 214 1.31 14.05 17.77
N ILE A 215 2.35 14.73 18.27
CA ILE A 215 3.69 14.73 17.66
C ILE A 215 4.65 14.01 18.59
N THR A 216 5.38 13.04 18.05
CA THR A 216 6.44 12.32 18.76
C THR A 216 7.64 12.20 17.83
N ASN A 217 8.82 12.64 18.28
CA ASN A 217 10.04 12.69 17.47
C ASN A 217 9.83 13.39 16.11
N ASP A 218 9.29 14.61 16.13
CA ASP A 218 9.00 15.45 14.95
C ASP A 218 8.01 14.87 13.92
N LYS A 219 7.46 13.67 14.15
CA LYS A 219 6.49 13.03 13.26
C LYS A 219 5.12 12.94 13.95
N VAL A 220 4.06 13.13 13.16
CA VAL A 220 2.69 12.94 13.63
C VAL A 220 2.47 11.46 13.90
N ASN A 221 1.98 11.11 15.10
CA ASN A 221 1.78 9.74 15.54
C ASN A 221 0.44 9.13 15.08
N VAL A 222 -0.47 9.97 14.55
CA VAL A 222 -1.79 9.59 14.02
C VAL A 222 -1.83 9.67 12.50
N ALA A 223 -2.58 8.76 11.87
CA ALA A 223 -2.77 8.73 10.42
C ALA A 223 -3.58 9.95 9.94
N GLY A 224 -4.51 10.41 10.77
CA GLY A 224 -5.24 11.65 10.57
C GLY A 224 -5.91 12.15 11.84
N LEU A 225 -6.40 13.38 11.76
CA LEU A 225 -6.94 14.15 12.88
C LEU A 225 -8.37 14.60 12.56
N ILE A 226 -9.25 14.48 13.54
CA ILE A 226 -10.62 14.98 13.50
C ILE A 226 -10.76 16.09 14.54
N LEU A 227 -11.22 17.25 14.09
CA LEU A 227 -11.55 18.37 14.97
C LEU A 227 -13.06 18.37 15.20
N ALA A 228 -13.48 18.19 16.45
CA ALA A 228 -14.89 18.15 16.82
C ALA A 228 -15.23 19.26 17.82
N GLY A 229 -16.46 19.76 17.79
CA GLY A 229 -16.94 20.74 18.79
C GLY A 229 -18.32 21.30 18.47
N SER A 230 -18.94 21.94 19.45
CA SER A 230 -20.31 22.49 19.36
C SER A 230 -20.40 23.91 18.81
N ALA A 231 -19.26 24.60 18.67
CA ALA A 231 -19.16 25.98 18.21
C ALA A 231 -18.03 26.16 17.20
N ASP A 232 -17.81 27.40 16.75
CA ASP A 232 -16.76 27.77 15.79
C ASP A 232 -15.32 27.65 16.35
N PHE A 233 -15.13 27.27 17.62
CA PHE A 233 -13.80 27.09 18.21
C PHE A 233 -12.90 26.14 17.42
N LYS A 234 -13.46 25.09 16.81
CA LYS A 234 -12.72 24.14 15.97
C LYS A 234 -12.31 24.75 14.62
N ASN A 235 -13.12 25.66 14.07
CA ASN A 235 -12.81 26.41 12.86
C ASN A 235 -11.71 27.43 13.15
N ASP A 236 -11.82 28.14 14.28
CA ASP A 236 -10.80 29.07 14.76
C ASP A 236 -9.45 28.36 14.96
N LEU A 237 -9.45 27.15 15.54
CA LEU A 237 -8.23 26.35 15.68
C LEU A 237 -7.64 25.98 14.31
N ASN A 238 -8.47 25.46 13.39
CA ASN A 238 -8.02 25.01 12.07
C ASN A 238 -7.50 26.14 11.17
N GLN A 239 -8.05 27.35 11.32
CA GLN A 239 -7.61 28.53 10.56
C GLN A 239 -6.48 29.30 11.23
N SER A 240 -6.18 29.03 12.51
CA SER A 240 -5.15 29.75 13.24
C SER A 240 -3.74 29.35 12.85
N ASP A 241 -2.86 30.33 12.71
CA ASP A 241 -1.42 30.12 12.52
C ASP A 241 -0.73 29.51 13.76
N MET A 242 -1.44 29.45 14.89
CA MET A 242 -0.94 28.83 16.14
C MET A 242 -0.99 27.31 16.08
N PHE A 243 -1.82 26.75 15.21
CA PHE A 243 -1.92 25.32 15.05
C PHE A 243 -0.77 24.81 14.18
N ASP A 244 -0.12 23.73 14.61
CA ASP A 244 1.05 23.21 13.90
C ASP A 244 0.67 22.76 12.49
N GLN A 245 1.41 23.25 11.50
CA GLN A 245 1.13 23.02 10.08
C GLN A 245 1.17 21.52 9.71
N ARG A 246 1.98 20.71 10.42
CA ARG A 246 2.06 19.26 10.21
C ARG A 246 0.76 18.58 10.64
N LEU A 247 0.15 19.03 11.74
CA LEU A 247 -1.14 18.54 12.21
C LEU A 247 -2.28 19.05 11.33
N GLN A 248 -2.22 20.32 10.90
CA GLN A 248 -3.19 20.93 10.01
C GLN A 248 -3.31 20.16 8.68
N ALA A 249 -2.18 19.77 8.09
CA ALA A 249 -2.15 18.95 6.88
C ALA A 249 -2.75 17.54 7.07
N LYS A 250 -2.90 17.08 8.31
CA LYS A 250 -3.48 15.79 8.69
C LYS A 250 -4.93 15.88 9.16
N VAL A 251 -5.54 17.06 9.16
CA VAL A 251 -6.97 17.22 9.47
C VAL A 251 -7.80 16.64 8.33
N ILE A 252 -8.56 15.59 8.63
CA ILE A 252 -9.43 14.91 7.66
C ILE A 252 -10.79 15.61 7.57
N LYS A 253 -11.39 15.86 8.74
CA LYS A 253 -12.76 16.37 8.85
C LYS A 253 -12.92 17.23 10.09
N VAL A 254 -13.72 18.28 9.95
CA VAL A 254 -14.21 19.09 11.06
C VAL A 254 -15.67 18.70 11.30
N VAL A 255 -16.01 18.32 12.54
CA VAL A 255 -17.30 17.75 12.90
C VAL A 255 -18.00 18.62 13.94
N ASP A 256 -19.25 18.96 13.66
CA ASP A 256 -20.14 19.61 14.62
C ASP A 256 -20.73 18.55 15.57
N VAL A 257 -20.50 18.69 16.89
CA VAL A 257 -21.09 17.82 17.91
C VAL A 257 -21.94 18.61 18.88
N SER A 258 -23.02 18.01 19.39
CA SER A 258 -23.97 18.69 20.27
C SER A 258 -23.45 18.84 21.70
N TYR A 259 -22.56 17.93 22.12
CA TYR A 259 -22.03 17.84 23.47
C TYR A 259 -20.50 17.92 23.47
N GLY A 260 -19.91 18.46 24.53
CA GLY A 260 -18.47 18.42 24.78
C GLY A 260 -18.02 17.17 25.54
N GLY A 261 -16.71 17.05 25.75
CA GLY A 261 -16.11 15.98 26.56
C GLY A 261 -16.27 14.58 25.95
N GLU A 262 -16.42 13.56 26.80
CA GLU A 262 -16.47 12.15 26.39
C GLU A 262 -17.73 11.79 25.58
N ASN A 263 -18.86 12.43 25.89
CA ASN A 263 -20.10 12.22 25.12
C ASN A 263 -19.95 12.80 23.70
N GLY A 264 -19.35 13.99 23.59
CA GLY A 264 -18.99 14.59 22.31
C GLY A 264 -18.00 13.76 21.51
N PHE A 265 -17.06 13.11 22.20
CA PHE A 265 -16.10 12.20 21.57
C PHE A 265 -16.79 11.00 20.93
N ASN A 266 -17.75 10.36 21.60
CA ASN A 266 -18.50 9.24 21.01
C ASN A 266 -19.32 9.67 19.79
N GLN A 267 -19.99 10.83 19.89
CA GLN A 267 -20.74 11.38 18.76
C GLN A 267 -19.83 11.71 17.58
N ALA A 268 -18.64 12.26 17.84
CA ALA A 268 -17.66 12.55 16.80
C ALA A 268 -17.16 11.29 16.10
N ILE A 269 -16.96 10.19 16.84
CA ILE A 269 -16.57 8.90 16.27
C ILE A 269 -17.66 8.39 15.31
N GLU A 270 -18.92 8.41 15.73
CA GLU A 270 -20.05 7.95 14.92
C GLU A 270 -20.17 8.75 13.60
N LEU A 271 -20.14 10.08 13.69
CA LEU A 271 -20.23 10.99 12.53
C LEU A 271 -19.01 10.96 11.60
N SER A 272 -17.88 10.45 12.09
CA SER A 272 -16.64 10.35 11.33
C SER A 272 -16.38 8.96 10.76
N SER A 273 -17.14 7.95 11.18
CA SER A 273 -16.96 6.55 10.80
C SER A 273 -16.83 6.34 9.28
N GLU A 274 -17.73 6.93 8.50
CA GLU A 274 -17.72 6.88 7.04
C GLU A 274 -16.47 7.54 6.43
N THR A 275 -16.03 8.67 7.00
CA THR A 275 -14.86 9.38 6.48
C THR A 275 -13.57 8.65 6.83
N LEU A 276 -13.52 8.01 7.99
CA LEU A 276 -12.38 7.22 8.46
C LEU A 276 -12.19 5.92 7.67
N SER A 277 -13.28 5.22 7.33
CA SER A 277 -13.21 4.03 6.48
C SER A 277 -12.70 4.36 5.07
N ASN A 278 -12.97 5.58 4.60
CA ASN A 278 -12.57 6.06 3.28
C ASN A 278 -11.11 6.51 3.17
N VAL A 279 -10.35 6.65 4.26
CA VAL A 279 -8.98 7.19 4.23
C VAL A 279 -8.04 6.37 3.35
N LYS A 280 -8.13 5.03 3.42
CA LYS A 280 -7.34 4.14 2.56
C LYS A 280 -7.65 4.35 1.08
N PHE A 281 -8.94 4.46 0.73
CA PHE A 281 -9.37 4.71 -0.64
C PHE A 281 -8.93 6.09 -1.14
N VAL A 282 -8.84 7.09 -0.26
CA VAL A 282 -8.35 8.43 -0.63
C VAL A 282 -6.85 8.40 -0.92
N GLN A 283 -6.05 7.69 -0.13
CA GLN A 283 -4.61 7.51 -0.40
C GLN A 283 -4.38 6.76 -1.72
N GLU A 284 -5.12 5.67 -1.92
CA GLU A 284 -5.08 4.87 -3.15
C GLU A 284 -5.45 5.69 -4.39
N LYS A 285 -6.56 6.44 -4.33
CA LYS A 285 -6.99 7.34 -5.39
C LYS A 285 -5.97 8.43 -5.67
N LYS A 286 -5.29 8.95 -4.65
CA LYS A 286 -4.22 9.94 -4.83
C LYS A 286 -3.02 9.34 -5.55
N LEU A 287 -2.60 8.12 -5.19
CA LEU A 287 -1.49 7.42 -5.83
C LEU A 287 -1.78 7.15 -7.32
N ILE A 288 -2.96 6.58 -7.61
CA ILE A 288 -3.39 6.33 -8.99
C ILE A 288 -3.61 7.65 -9.75
N GLY A 289 -4.08 8.70 -9.06
CA GLY A 289 -4.19 10.03 -9.64
C GLY A 289 -2.85 10.61 -10.07
N GLN A 290 -1.78 10.42 -9.29
CA GLN A 290 -0.42 10.79 -9.67
C GLN A 290 0.06 10.00 -10.89
N TYR A 291 -0.22 8.69 -10.92
CA TYR A 291 0.07 7.83 -12.07
C TYR A 291 -0.60 8.34 -13.36
N PHE A 292 -1.90 8.63 -13.33
CA PHE A 292 -2.60 9.17 -14.51
C PHE A 292 -2.17 10.60 -14.87
N GLN A 293 -1.74 11.39 -13.90
CA GLN A 293 -1.21 12.73 -14.15
C GLN A 293 0.09 12.68 -14.94
N GLU A 294 1.00 11.75 -14.63
CA GLU A 294 2.24 11.56 -15.39
C GLU A 294 1.97 11.07 -16.82
N ILE A 295 0.99 10.17 -17.01
CA ILE A 295 0.53 9.76 -18.35
C ILE A 295 -0.04 10.96 -19.11
N SER A 296 -0.89 11.77 -18.48
CA SER A 296 -1.54 12.92 -19.12
C SER A 296 -0.56 14.05 -19.49
N GLN A 297 0.60 14.10 -18.85
CA GLN A 297 1.64 15.09 -19.10
C GLN A 297 2.72 14.61 -20.08
N ASP A 298 2.62 13.37 -20.60
CA ASP A 298 3.57 12.75 -21.53
C ASP A 298 5.04 12.83 -21.04
N THR A 299 5.26 12.73 -19.74
CA THR A 299 6.61 12.83 -19.15
C THR A 299 7.49 11.62 -19.46
N GLY A 300 6.87 10.50 -19.88
CA GLY A 300 7.54 9.21 -20.12
C GLY A 300 8.08 8.54 -18.86
N LYS A 301 7.61 8.97 -17.68
CA LYS A 301 8.03 8.41 -16.37
C LYS A 301 7.09 7.33 -15.85
N VAL A 302 6.43 6.61 -16.76
CA VAL A 302 5.43 5.61 -16.40
C VAL A 302 5.67 4.36 -17.22
N CYS A 303 5.53 3.21 -16.59
CA CYS A 303 5.44 1.92 -17.28
C CYS A 303 4.10 1.25 -16.97
N TYR A 304 3.65 0.43 -17.90
CA TYR A 304 2.45 -0.40 -17.77
C TYR A 304 2.71 -1.75 -18.44
N GLY A 305 1.97 -2.78 -18.03
CA GLY A 305 2.22 -4.14 -18.52
C GLY A 305 3.35 -4.83 -17.78
N ILE A 306 3.36 -6.16 -17.87
CA ILE A 306 4.24 -7.02 -17.06
C ILE A 306 5.68 -6.89 -17.54
N ASP A 307 5.90 -6.98 -18.85
CA ASP A 307 7.23 -7.02 -19.46
C ASP A 307 7.98 -5.69 -19.27
N ASP A 308 7.35 -4.57 -19.61
CA ASP A 308 7.92 -3.23 -19.41
C ASP A 308 8.20 -2.93 -17.94
N THR A 309 7.31 -3.36 -17.04
CA THR A 309 7.49 -3.15 -15.61
C THR A 309 8.66 -3.97 -15.06
N LEU A 310 8.88 -5.19 -15.56
CA LEU A 310 10.03 -6.02 -15.18
C LEU A 310 11.33 -5.46 -15.72
N LYS A 311 11.37 -5.06 -16.99
CA LYS A 311 12.53 -4.36 -17.57
C LYS A 311 12.86 -3.09 -16.77
N ALA A 312 11.85 -2.29 -16.42
CA ALA A 312 12.04 -1.12 -15.56
C ALA A 312 12.53 -1.45 -14.15
N LEU A 313 12.12 -2.59 -13.60
CA LEU A 313 12.53 -3.09 -12.29
C LEU A 313 13.99 -3.56 -12.31
N GLU A 314 14.39 -4.32 -13.33
CA GLU A 314 15.76 -4.81 -13.54
C GLU A 314 16.76 -3.67 -13.78
N LEU A 315 16.34 -2.64 -14.52
CA LEU A 315 17.13 -1.41 -14.70
C LEU A 315 17.20 -0.54 -13.43
N GLY A 316 16.46 -0.87 -12.38
CA GLY A 316 16.36 -0.07 -11.15
C GLY A 316 15.75 1.32 -11.37
N ALA A 317 14.97 1.48 -12.45
CA ALA A 317 14.34 2.74 -12.84
C ALA A 317 13.02 3.00 -12.10
N ALA A 318 12.35 1.93 -11.62
CA ALA A 318 11.09 2.02 -10.90
C ALA A 318 11.26 2.66 -9.50
N GLU A 319 10.53 3.76 -9.26
CA GLU A 319 10.40 4.38 -7.95
C GLU A 319 9.31 3.69 -7.13
N THR A 320 8.08 3.69 -7.64
CA THR A 320 6.90 3.11 -6.98
C THR A 320 6.21 2.16 -7.92
N LEU A 321 6.20 0.88 -7.53
CA LEU A 321 5.50 -0.20 -8.22
C LEU A 321 4.07 -0.30 -7.68
N ILE A 322 3.10 -0.16 -8.56
CA ILE A 322 1.67 -0.19 -8.26
C ILE A 322 1.11 -1.51 -8.81
N VAL A 323 0.57 -2.35 -7.91
CA VAL A 323 0.08 -3.67 -8.29
C VAL A 323 -1.30 -3.93 -7.73
N TYR A 324 -2.19 -4.49 -8.54
CA TYR A 324 -3.52 -4.88 -8.12
C TYR A 324 -3.49 -6.10 -7.16
N GLU A 325 -4.22 -6.01 -6.04
CA GLU A 325 -4.19 -7.04 -4.98
C GLU A 325 -4.63 -8.44 -5.44
N ASN A 326 -5.47 -8.52 -6.48
CA ASN A 326 -5.98 -9.77 -7.05
C ASN A 326 -5.46 -10.01 -8.48
N LEU A 327 -4.24 -9.57 -8.79
CA LEU A 327 -3.57 -9.90 -10.06
C LEU A 327 -3.42 -11.43 -10.19
N ASP A 328 -3.94 -11.99 -11.28
CA ASP A 328 -4.00 -13.43 -11.54
C ASP A 328 -2.92 -13.84 -12.56
N VAL A 329 -1.67 -13.52 -12.23
CA VAL A 329 -0.49 -13.84 -13.02
C VAL A 329 0.39 -14.80 -12.24
N THR A 330 0.78 -15.89 -12.91
CA THR A 330 1.67 -16.92 -12.40
C THR A 330 3.02 -16.79 -13.09
N ARG A 331 4.08 -16.84 -12.28
CA ARG A 331 5.47 -16.88 -12.74
C ARG A 331 5.89 -18.34 -12.81
N TYR A 332 6.23 -18.79 -14.02
CA TYR A 332 6.77 -20.10 -14.30
C TYR A 332 8.28 -19.98 -14.54
N VAL A 333 9.05 -20.82 -13.87
CA VAL A 333 10.45 -21.06 -14.23
C VAL A 333 10.48 -22.37 -14.99
N LEU A 334 10.67 -22.27 -16.30
CA LEU A 334 10.75 -23.40 -17.21
C LEU A 334 12.21 -23.75 -17.46
N LYS A 335 12.52 -25.03 -17.58
CA LYS A 335 13.84 -25.51 -17.95
C LYS A 335 13.79 -26.16 -19.32
N THR A 336 14.60 -25.66 -20.25
CA THR A 336 14.78 -26.25 -21.57
C THR A 336 15.62 -27.53 -21.47
N SER A 337 15.51 -28.42 -22.46
CA SER A 337 16.34 -29.62 -22.58
C SER A 337 17.86 -29.33 -22.57
N SER A 338 18.26 -28.13 -23.01
CA SER A 338 19.64 -27.60 -22.98
C SER A 338 20.10 -27.09 -21.60
N GLY A 339 19.22 -27.06 -20.59
CA GLY A 339 19.53 -26.65 -19.23
C GLY A 339 19.43 -25.15 -18.93
N SER A 340 19.07 -24.32 -19.91
CA SER A 340 18.72 -22.91 -19.73
C SER A 340 17.38 -22.74 -19.01
N GLU A 341 17.29 -21.73 -18.15
CA GLU A 341 16.08 -21.38 -17.43
C GLU A 341 15.38 -20.23 -18.16
N VAL A 342 14.13 -20.45 -18.56
CA VAL A 342 13.27 -19.44 -19.20
C VAL A 342 12.16 -19.08 -18.23
N ILE A 343 12.04 -17.79 -17.92
CA ILE A 343 11.01 -17.29 -17.03
C ILE A 343 9.83 -16.83 -17.88
N VAL A 344 8.66 -17.44 -17.67
CA VAL A 344 7.42 -17.09 -18.37
C VAL A 344 6.42 -16.53 -17.37
N HIS A 345 5.71 -15.48 -17.77
CA HIS A 345 4.62 -14.91 -17.01
C HIS A 345 3.33 -15.14 -17.79
N ALA A 346 2.44 -15.96 -17.24
CA ALA A 346 1.19 -16.31 -17.89
C ALA A 346 0.00 -15.92 -17.01
N THR A 347 -1.07 -15.47 -17.66
CA THR A 347 -2.40 -15.40 -17.05
C THR A 347 -3.10 -16.75 -17.17
N LYS A 348 -4.13 -17.01 -16.35
CA LYS A 348 -4.91 -18.27 -16.44
C LYS A 348 -5.48 -18.58 -17.83
N ALA A 349 -5.76 -17.56 -18.63
CA ALA A 349 -6.23 -17.75 -20.01
C ALA A 349 -5.09 -18.18 -20.96
N GLN A 350 -3.85 -17.79 -20.65
CA GLN A 350 -2.65 -18.18 -21.37
C GLN A 350 -2.06 -19.51 -20.87
N GLU A 351 -2.40 -19.94 -19.65
CA GLU A 351 -2.05 -21.28 -19.13
C GLU A 351 -2.63 -22.41 -20.01
N GLU A 352 -3.77 -22.19 -20.67
CA GLU A 352 -4.37 -23.17 -21.60
C GLU A 352 -3.64 -23.23 -22.96
N ASN A 353 -2.84 -22.20 -23.31
CA ASN A 353 -2.08 -22.17 -24.55
C ASN A 353 -0.76 -22.95 -24.41
N ARG A 354 -0.78 -24.19 -24.90
CA ARG A 354 0.34 -25.14 -24.93
C ARG A 354 1.58 -24.63 -25.71
N GLU A 355 1.42 -23.61 -26.54
CA GLU A 355 2.49 -22.96 -27.31
C GLU A 355 3.49 -22.20 -26.43
N LEU A 356 3.08 -21.70 -25.26
CA LEU A 356 3.96 -20.97 -24.33
C LEU A 356 4.90 -21.89 -23.55
N PHE A 357 4.55 -23.18 -23.46
CA PHE A 357 5.31 -24.21 -22.73
C PHE A 357 6.12 -25.10 -23.68
N THR A 358 6.04 -24.86 -24.99
CA THR A 358 6.80 -25.57 -25.99
C THR A 358 7.96 -24.69 -26.45
N ASP A 359 9.16 -25.22 -26.40
CA ASP A 359 10.35 -24.51 -26.89
C ASP A 359 10.26 -24.32 -28.41
N LYS A 360 10.40 -23.08 -28.89
CA LYS A 360 10.27 -22.71 -30.30
C LYS A 360 11.38 -23.31 -31.16
N GLU A 361 12.54 -23.60 -30.58
CA GLU A 361 13.69 -24.16 -31.30
C GLU A 361 13.70 -25.69 -31.34
N THR A 362 13.33 -26.35 -30.24
CA THR A 362 13.44 -27.81 -30.12
C THR A 362 12.11 -28.55 -30.27
N GLY A 363 10.97 -27.84 -30.21
CA GLY A 363 9.64 -28.44 -30.26
C GLY A 363 9.33 -29.38 -29.09
N THR A 364 10.14 -29.35 -28.03
CA THR A 364 9.96 -30.17 -26.82
C THR A 364 9.24 -29.36 -25.73
N GLU A 365 8.40 -30.05 -24.95
CA GLU A 365 7.72 -29.44 -23.79
C GLU A 365 8.77 -29.13 -22.71
N MET A 366 8.84 -27.86 -22.29
CA MET A 366 9.75 -27.43 -21.23
C MET A 366 9.24 -27.93 -19.87
N GLU A 367 10.17 -28.36 -19.02
CA GLU A 367 9.80 -28.84 -17.68
C GLU A 367 9.55 -27.66 -16.75
N VAL A 368 8.39 -27.66 -16.07
CA VAL A 368 8.06 -26.66 -15.06
C VAL A 368 8.83 -26.96 -13.77
N VAL A 369 9.85 -26.16 -13.49
CA VAL A 369 10.68 -26.30 -12.27
C VAL A 369 9.99 -25.66 -11.08
N GLU A 370 9.46 -24.45 -11.27
CA GLU A 370 8.82 -23.69 -10.21
C GLU A 370 7.59 -22.95 -10.74
N GLN A 371 6.50 -23.01 -9.97
CA GLN A 371 5.29 -22.24 -10.20
C GLN A 371 5.03 -21.39 -8.96
N THR A 372 5.23 -20.09 -9.08
CA THR A 372 5.04 -19.12 -8.00
C THR A 372 4.07 -18.02 -8.43
N SER A 373 3.30 -17.46 -7.50
CA SER A 373 2.44 -16.32 -7.83
C SER A 373 3.31 -15.09 -8.04
N PHE A 374 3.07 -14.36 -9.14
CA PHE A 374 3.87 -13.17 -9.47
C PHE A 374 3.80 -12.09 -8.37
N LEU A 375 2.63 -11.93 -7.74
CA LEU A 375 2.45 -11.05 -6.58
C LEU A 375 3.33 -11.43 -5.39
N GLU A 376 3.48 -12.73 -5.12
CA GLU A 376 4.29 -13.24 -4.00
C GLU A 376 5.77 -13.00 -4.27
N TRP A 377 6.21 -13.26 -5.50
CA TRP A 377 7.56 -12.98 -5.94
C TRP A 377 7.91 -11.49 -5.83
N LEU A 378 7.01 -10.60 -6.28
CA LEU A 378 7.20 -9.15 -6.14
C LEU A 378 7.30 -8.73 -4.67
N ALA A 379 6.45 -9.26 -3.80
CA ALA A 379 6.45 -8.94 -2.37
C ALA A 379 7.69 -9.45 -1.60
N GLU A 380 8.51 -10.31 -2.20
CA GLU A 380 9.77 -10.79 -1.63
C GLU A 380 10.97 -10.04 -2.21
N ASN A 381 10.99 -9.80 -3.52
CA ASN A 381 12.17 -9.32 -4.23
C ASN A 381 12.17 -7.80 -4.50
N TYR A 382 11.06 -7.07 -4.28
CA TYR A 382 11.02 -5.61 -4.57
C TYR A 382 12.11 -4.80 -3.86
N LYS A 383 12.60 -5.27 -2.71
CA LYS A 383 13.67 -4.61 -1.93
C LYS A 383 15.02 -4.64 -2.65
N ASP A 384 15.30 -5.71 -3.39
CA ASP A 384 16.58 -5.88 -4.08
C ASP A 384 16.70 -4.89 -5.25
N PHE A 385 15.56 -4.52 -5.85
CA PHE A 385 15.48 -3.54 -6.94
C PHE A 385 15.39 -2.08 -6.44
N GLY A 386 15.23 -1.86 -5.14
CA GLY A 386 15.12 -0.53 -4.55
C GLY A 386 13.83 0.22 -4.89
N ALA A 387 12.77 -0.47 -5.31
CA ALA A 387 11.45 0.11 -5.56
C ALA A 387 10.56 0.09 -4.30
N THR A 388 9.53 0.93 -4.24
CA THR A 388 8.46 0.83 -3.24
C THR A 388 7.26 0.09 -3.84
N LEU A 389 6.76 -0.96 -3.17
CA LEU A 389 5.61 -1.72 -3.62
C LEU A 389 4.34 -1.23 -2.92
N GLU A 390 3.33 -0.86 -3.70
CA GLU A 390 2.00 -0.44 -3.22
C GLU A 390 0.90 -1.30 -3.86
N PHE A 391 0.04 -1.87 -3.00
CA PHE A 391 -1.10 -2.67 -3.45
C PHE A 391 -2.35 -1.81 -3.59
N VAL A 392 -3.03 -1.91 -4.74
CA VAL A 392 -4.28 -1.20 -5.04
C VAL A 392 -5.45 -2.15 -5.25
N SER A 393 -6.66 -1.64 -5.11
CA SER A 393 -7.93 -2.34 -5.26
C SER A 393 -8.76 -1.79 -6.43
N ASP A 394 -9.76 -2.54 -6.88
CA ASP A 394 -10.66 -2.17 -7.98
C ASP A 394 -11.94 -1.48 -7.49
N LYS A 395 -11.99 -1.13 -6.20
CA LYS A 395 -13.18 -0.51 -5.58
C LYS A 395 -13.37 0.96 -5.98
N SER A 396 -12.27 1.65 -6.31
CA SER A 396 -12.31 3.03 -6.79
C SER A 396 -12.55 3.07 -8.31
N SER A 397 -13.17 4.15 -8.81
CA SER A 397 -13.34 4.36 -10.26
C SER A 397 -12.00 4.37 -11.00
N GLU A 398 -10.99 4.99 -10.41
CA GLU A 398 -9.62 5.09 -10.90
C GLU A 398 -8.91 3.73 -10.85
N GLY A 399 -9.08 2.96 -9.77
CA GLY A 399 -8.54 1.60 -9.65
C GLY A 399 -9.14 0.65 -10.68
N ASN A 400 -10.43 0.74 -10.95
CA ASN A 400 -11.08 -0.04 -12.01
C ASN A 400 -10.55 0.33 -13.41
N GLN A 401 -10.25 1.61 -13.67
CA GLN A 401 -9.57 2.03 -14.90
C GLN A 401 -8.14 1.50 -14.98
N PHE A 402 -7.39 1.51 -13.88
CA PHE A 402 -6.04 0.97 -13.82
C PHE A 402 -6.02 -0.54 -14.14
N VAL A 403 -6.91 -1.32 -13.53
CA VAL A 403 -7.00 -2.77 -13.76
C VAL A 403 -7.44 -3.10 -15.19
N LYS A 404 -8.49 -2.45 -15.70
CA LYS A 404 -9.03 -2.75 -17.04
C LYS A 404 -8.24 -2.15 -18.19
N GLY A 405 -7.64 -0.98 -17.98
CA GLY A 405 -6.92 -0.23 -19.01
C GLY A 405 -5.45 -0.62 -19.12
N PHE A 406 -4.78 -0.87 -17.98
CA PHE A 406 -3.33 -1.05 -17.91
C PHE A 406 -2.91 -2.44 -17.40
N GLY A 407 -3.85 -3.40 -17.33
CA GLY A 407 -3.55 -4.78 -16.94
C GLY A 407 -3.29 -5.01 -15.46
N GLY A 408 -3.56 -4.01 -14.60
CA GLY A 408 -3.45 -4.14 -13.14
C GLY A 408 -2.02 -4.14 -12.60
N ILE A 409 -1.02 -3.82 -13.43
CA ILE A 409 0.37 -3.59 -13.01
C ILE A 409 0.93 -2.36 -13.73
N GLY A 410 1.68 -1.55 -12.99
CA GLY A 410 2.44 -0.44 -13.55
C GLY A 410 3.40 0.12 -12.52
N ALA A 411 4.31 0.99 -12.95
CA ALA A 411 5.20 1.70 -12.04
C ALA A 411 5.38 3.16 -12.42
N LEU A 412 5.64 3.97 -11.40
CA LEU A 412 6.19 5.31 -11.53
C LEU A 412 7.71 5.20 -11.60
N LEU A 413 8.31 5.74 -12.65
CA LEU A 413 9.74 5.70 -12.91
C LEU A 413 10.41 6.97 -12.37
N ARG A 414 11.64 6.82 -11.86
CA ARG A 414 12.48 7.94 -11.40
C ARG A 414 12.88 8.87 -12.56
N TYR A 415 13.15 8.27 -13.71
CA TYR A 415 13.59 8.91 -14.94
C TYR A 415 12.91 8.28 -16.14
N LYS A 416 12.90 8.99 -17.27
CA LYS A 416 12.31 8.51 -18.51
C LYS A 416 13.13 7.35 -19.06
N VAL A 417 12.45 6.25 -19.39
CA VAL A 417 13.02 5.07 -20.05
C VAL A 417 12.31 4.91 -21.39
N ASN A 418 13.06 4.61 -22.45
CA ASN A 418 12.49 4.29 -23.76
C ASN A 418 12.36 2.77 -23.86
N PHE A 419 11.13 2.26 -23.71
CA PHE A 419 10.87 0.82 -23.76
C PHE A 419 11.00 0.23 -25.17
N GLU A 420 10.77 1.03 -26.22
CA GLU A 420 10.91 0.62 -27.63
C GLU A 420 12.34 0.14 -27.93
N GLN A 421 13.37 0.87 -27.48
CA GLN A 421 14.77 0.52 -27.68
C GLN A 421 15.20 -0.75 -26.94
N LEU A 422 14.44 -1.17 -25.92
CA LEU A 422 14.71 -2.38 -25.15
C LEU A 422 13.94 -3.59 -25.67
N ALA A 423 12.93 -3.39 -26.53
CA ALA A 423 12.28 -4.47 -27.26
C ALA A 423 13.14 -4.88 -28.46
N ASP A 424 13.69 -3.90 -29.19
CA ASP A 424 14.52 -4.14 -30.37
C ASP A 424 15.85 -4.86 -30.05
N LEU A 425 16.41 -4.66 -28.85
CA LEU A 425 17.65 -5.33 -28.43
C LEU A 425 17.47 -6.84 -28.14
N ASP A 426 16.27 -7.28 -27.74
CA ASP A 426 15.99 -8.71 -27.56
C ASP A 426 15.81 -9.43 -28.91
N ASP A 427 15.43 -8.69 -29.97
CA ASP A 427 15.25 -9.21 -31.34
C ASP A 427 16.55 -9.11 -32.19
N GLU A 428 17.49 -8.19 -31.85
CA GLU A 428 18.73 -7.98 -32.63
C GLU A 428 19.91 -8.90 -32.26
N ASP A 429 19.85 -9.62 -31.14
CA ASP A 429 20.91 -10.59 -30.77
C ASP A 429 20.89 -11.89 -31.61
N GLU A 430 19.95 -12.03 -32.54
CA GLU A 430 19.80 -13.20 -33.42
C GLU A 430 20.49 -13.05 -34.81
N PHE A 431 21.25 -11.98 -35.05
CA PHE A 431 21.88 -11.74 -36.36
C PHE A 431 23.34 -11.26 -36.31
N TYR A 432 24.21 -11.99 -35.60
CA TYR A 432 25.66 -11.92 -35.86
C TYR A 432 26.22 -13.32 -36.13
N ASP A 433 25.95 -13.81 -37.34
CA ASP A 433 26.77 -14.85 -37.97
C ASP A 433 27.26 -14.30 -39.32
N GLU A 434 28.26 -13.40 -39.29
CA GLU A 434 28.98 -12.98 -40.49
C GLU A 434 30.29 -13.76 -40.60
N SER A 435 30.21 -14.78 -41.44
CA SER A 435 31.31 -15.58 -41.96
C SER A 435 32.11 -14.81 -43.02
N GLU A 436 33.44 -14.89 -42.87
CA GLU A 436 34.52 -14.82 -43.87
C GLU A 436 34.70 -13.61 -44.83
N ASP A 437 35.96 -13.13 -44.79
CA ASP A 437 36.80 -12.69 -45.91
C ASP A 437 36.47 -11.40 -46.71
N GLY A 438 37.23 -10.35 -46.39
CA GLY A 438 37.41 -9.18 -47.26
C GLY A 438 38.57 -8.29 -46.82
N ARG A 439 39.81 -8.61 -47.23
CA ARG A 439 41.00 -7.75 -47.02
C ARG A 439 40.82 -6.39 -47.72
N PRO A 440 41.15 -5.26 -47.08
CA PRO A 440 41.24 -3.99 -47.80
C PRO A 440 42.62 -3.79 -48.44
N GLU A 441 42.64 -3.48 -49.74
CA GLU A 441 43.84 -3.04 -50.47
C GLU A 441 44.24 -1.61 -50.10
N VAL A 442 45.54 -1.38 -50.08
CA VAL A 442 46.21 -0.11 -49.73
C VAL A 442 46.32 0.81 -50.96
N PRO A 443 46.01 2.12 -50.89
CA PRO A 443 46.44 3.07 -51.90
C PRO A 443 47.81 3.65 -51.55
N ASN A 444 48.69 3.65 -52.56
CA ASN A 444 50.05 4.16 -52.51
C ASN A 444 50.10 5.71 -52.61
N VAL A 445 51.16 6.25 -52.04
CA VAL A 445 51.44 7.67 -51.76
C VAL A 445 51.96 8.40 -52.99
N ASP A 446 51.69 9.71 -53.09
CA ASP A 446 52.61 10.78 -53.53
C ASP A 446 51.83 12.11 -53.62
N LEU A 447 52.34 13.32 -53.37
CA LEU A 447 53.52 13.88 -52.72
C LEU A 447 53.23 15.41 -52.73
N LEU A 448 53.63 16.14 -51.69
CA LEU A 448 54.20 17.52 -51.70
C LEU A 448 53.63 18.53 -50.67
N THR A 449 54.43 18.70 -49.63
CA THR A 449 54.95 19.98 -49.07
C THR A 449 54.00 21.02 -48.46
N ALA A 450 54.16 21.17 -47.13
CA ALA A 450 54.64 22.38 -46.43
C ALA A 450 53.81 22.79 -45.19
N ARG A 451 54.50 22.81 -44.04
CA ARG A 451 54.19 23.36 -42.71
C ARG A 451 53.94 24.91 -42.72
N PRO A 452 53.73 25.62 -41.58
CA PRO A 452 52.90 25.38 -40.37
C PRO A 452 52.13 26.65 -39.85
N VAL A 453 51.20 26.43 -38.91
CA VAL A 453 50.80 27.23 -37.70
C VAL A 453 51.04 28.76 -37.65
N ILE A 454 49.98 29.55 -37.34
CA ILE A 454 50.04 30.74 -36.48
C ILE A 454 48.79 30.84 -35.56
N ARG A 455 49.06 31.21 -34.30
CA ARG A 455 48.20 31.35 -33.09
C ARG A 455 47.61 32.77 -32.93
N GLU A 456 46.80 32.91 -31.86
CA GLU A 456 46.39 34.11 -31.09
C GLU A 456 44.97 34.60 -31.39
N GLY A 457 44.07 34.90 -30.45
CA GLY A 457 44.11 35.03 -28.99
C GLY A 457 43.02 36.02 -28.53
N GLY A 458 42.37 35.80 -27.38
CA GLY A 458 41.91 36.88 -26.49
C GLY A 458 40.46 37.41 -26.54
N PHE A 459 39.67 37.02 -25.52
CA PHE A 459 38.91 37.85 -24.55
C PHE A 459 37.71 38.79 -24.92
N HIS A 460 36.61 38.54 -24.18
CA HIS A 460 35.64 39.45 -23.50
C HIS A 460 34.55 40.26 -24.25
N GLY A 461 33.33 40.20 -23.69
CA GLY A 461 32.42 41.36 -23.53
C GLY A 461 31.00 41.23 -24.11
N ASP A 462 29.99 41.48 -23.27
CA ASP A 462 28.53 41.45 -23.48
C ASP A 462 27.99 42.18 -24.74
N PRO A 463 26.69 42.00 -25.06
CA PRO A 463 25.93 43.15 -25.55
C PRO A 463 24.58 43.35 -24.85
N MET A 464 24.33 44.61 -24.46
CA MET A 464 23.04 45.16 -24.09
C MET A 464 22.43 45.90 -25.31
N ALA A 465 21.19 45.51 -25.64
CA ALA A 465 20.09 46.21 -26.31
C ALA A 465 20.35 47.35 -27.32
N THR A 466 19.70 47.25 -28.50
CA THR A 466 19.10 48.43 -29.17
C THR A 466 17.79 48.10 -29.90
N LEU A 467 16.82 48.99 -29.68
CA LEU A 467 15.49 49.16 -30.27
C LEU A 467 15.39 49.06 -31.81
N ALA A 468 14.22 48.62 -32.30
CA ALA A 468 13.46 49.38 -33.32
C ALA A 468 11.99 48.94 -33.42
N ARG A 469 11.12 49.96 -33.53
CA ARG A 469 9.67 49.94 -33.75
C ARG A 469 9.29 49.33 -35.11
N THR A 470 8.10 48.73 -35.23
CA THR A 470 6.98 49.24 -36.08
C THR A 470 5.70 48.41 -35.90
N ALA A 471 4.57 49.10 -35.92
CA ALA A 471 3.20 48.57 -35.91
C ALA A 471 2.66 48.43 -37.35
N LEU A 472 1.75 47.47 -37.60
CA LEU A 472 0.36 47.72 -38.06
C LEU A 472 -0.34 46.44 -38.57
N TRP A 473 -1.65 46.46 -38.33
CA TRP A 473 -2.73 45.53 -38.68
C TRP A 473 -2.95 45.25 -40.18
N SER A 474 -3.51 44.06 -40.44
CA SER A 474 -4.73 43.79 -41.25
C SER A 474 -4.92 42.25 -41.31
N GLY A 475 -6.06 41.58 -41.20
CA GLY A 475 -7.48 41.91 -41.26
C GLY A 475 -8.22 40.79 -42.04
N GLN A 476 -9.34 40.28 -41.49
CA GLN A 476 -10.46 39.54 -42.16
C GLN A 476 -10.20 38.07 -42.58
N ASN A 477 -11.13 37.10 -42.59
CA ASN A 477 -12.59 36.95 -42.33
C ASN A 477 -12.88 35.42 -42.37
N SER A 478 -13.63 34.76 -41.46
CA SER A 478 -15.10 34.53 -41.49
C SER A 478 -15.51 33.03 -41.51
N ILE A 479 -16.71 32.73 -40.96
CA ILE A 479 -17.67 31.61 -41.26
C ILE A 479 -17.39 30.23 -40.58
N LYS A 480 -18.31 29.47 -39.97
CA LYS A 480 -19.78 29.52 -39.73
C LYS A 480 -20.15 28.52 -38.61
N LEU A 481 -21.12 28.89 -37.77
CA LEU A 481 -21.92 28.02 -36.90
C LEU A 481 -23.10 27.41 -37.67
N LEU A 482 -23.42 26.13 -37.44
CA LEU A 482 -24.67 25.49 -37.84
C LEU A 482 -25.37 24.92 -36.60
N ARG A 483 -26.54 25.49 -36.28
CA ARG A 483 -27.58 24.89 -35.42
C ARG A 483 -28.61 24.19 -36.30
N GLY A 484 -29.07 23.02 -35.85
CA GLY A 484 -30.31 22.38 -36.30
C GLY A 484 -31.26 22.14 -35.12
N PRO A 485 -32.59 22.01 -35.34
CA PRO A 485 -33.59 22.60 -34.44
C PRO A 485 -34.35 21.62 -33.54
N SER A 486 -34.89 22.18 -32.45
CA SER A 486 -35.88 21.62 -31.55
C SER A 486 -37.31 22.05 -31.91
N LYS A 487 -38.30 21.16 -31.71
CA LYS A 487 -39.73 21.42 -31.41
C LYS A 487 -40.39 20.06 -31.07
N LEU A 488 -40.61 19.72 -29.80
CA LEU A 488 -41.81 19.96 -28.96
C LEU A 488 -43.13 19.34 -29.49
N ARG A 489 -43.65 18.32 -28.78
CA ARG A 489 -45.00 18.36 -28.14
C ARG A 489 -45.26 17.19 -27.17
N ASN A 490 -46.02 17.53 -26.14
CA ASN A 490 -46.45 16.81 -24.93
C ASN A 490 -47.39 15.62 -25.17
N MET A 491 -47.43 14.65 -24.22
CA MET A 491 -48.57 14.35 -23.30
C MET A 491 -48.32 13.01 -22.55
N VAL A 492 -48.17 13.03 -21.21
CA VAL A 492 -49.10 12.52 -20.15
C VAL A 492 -49.55 11.05 -20.30
N THR A 493 -49.16 10.16 -19.37
CA THR A 493 -50.02 9.43 -18.37
C THR A 493 -49.33 8.16 -17.83
N GLU A 494 -49.35 8.03 -16.49
CA GLU A 494 -49.58 6.85 -15.63
C GLU A 494 -48.84 5.51 -15.82
N GLY A 495 -48.47 4.91 -14.68
CA GLY A 495 -48.31 3.46 -14.55
C GLY A 495 -47.44 3.02 -13.37
N THR A 496 -48.11 2.78 -12.22
CA THR A 496 -47.87 1.75 -11.16
C THR A 496 -46.46 1.30 -10.81
#